data_AF-A0A1I8FGL5-F1
#
_entry.id   AF-A0A1I8FGL5-F1
#
_cell.length_a   1.000
_cell.length_b   1.000
_cell.length_c   1.000
_cell.angle_alpha   90.00
_cell.angle_beta   90.00
_cell.angle_gamma   90.00
#
_symmetry.space_group_name_H-M   'P 1'
#
loop_
_entity.id
_entity.type
_entity.pdbx_description
1 polymer ?
#
loop_
_entity_poly.entity_id
_entity_poly.type
_entity_poly.pdbx_seq_one_letter_code
_entity_poly.pdbx_strand_id
1 'polypeptide(L)'
;MHRPLNTSCSLAFLNFKTPGSKEEADGIKLCNTALWRSGSLLIGSVFETAFKEAYNVKLISFPIPYIKSGSFVYDCQVSRGWQRRAANMESQPIGIAWPQPSSRAANGGRSRLPTDGRTRPPYCSPSPDQILTVYRVGNFVDLSSGPMISRTGLIGRFAFAAVHQIDAPDFGQLMRVQGFAVPRAFLTHFSSVELLEQRAAV
;
A
#
# COMPACT_ATOMS: atom_id res chain seq x y z
N MET A 1 5.49 -7.85 -12.90
CA MET A 1 6.64 -8.27 -13.74
C MET A 1 7.41 -9.47 -13.18
N HIS A 2 7.30 -9.79 -11.88
CA HIS A 2 8.10 -10.86 -11.25
C HIS A 2 7.31 -12.16 -10.99
N ARG A 3 6.16 -12.33 -11.65
CA ARG A 3 5.34 -13.54 -11.51
C ARG A 3 5.72 -14.50 -12.65
N PRO A 4 6.10 -15.75 -12.35
CA PRO A 4 6.40 -16.74 -13.40
C PRO A 4 5.15 -17.03 -14.24
N LEU A 5 5.39 -17.27 -15.53
CA LEU A 5 4.36 -17.70 -16.48
C LEU A 5 4.35 -19.23 -16.49
N ASN A 6 3.19 -19.84 -16.25
CA ASN A 6 3.07 -21.29 -16.12
C ASN A 6 2.61 -21.98 -17.41
N THR A 7 2.08 -21.20 -18.35
CA THR A 7 1.48 -21.70 -19.60
C THR A 7 1.81 -20.74 -20.74
N SER A 8 1.79 -21.23 -21.98
CA SER A 8 1.91 -20.38 -23.17
C SER A 8 0.80 -19.32 -23.18
N CYS A 9 1.17 -18.05 -23.36
CA CYS A 9 0.23 -16.93 -23.33
C CYS A 9 0.75 -15.76 -24.18
N SER A 10 -0.16 -14.83 -24.51
CA SER A 10 0.17 -13.54 -25.13
C SER A 10 0.45 -12.49 -24.05
N LEU A 11 1.45 -11.64 -24.29
CA LEU A 11 1.89 -10.62 -23.35
C LEU A 11 1.62 -9.22 -23.89
N ALA A 12 1.08 -8.36 -23.03
CA ALA A 12 0.92 -6.94 -23.28
C ALA A 12 1.55 -6.14 -22.14
N PHE A 13 2.31 -5.10 -22.48
CA PHE A 13 2.93 -4.22 -21.50
C PHE A 13 2.07 -2.99 -21.25
N LEU A 14 1.65 -2.83 -19.99
CA LEU A 14 0.86 -1.68 -19.55
C LEU A 14 1.77 -0.56 -19.06
N ASN A 15 1.35 0.68 -19.28
CA ASN A 15 2.08 1.88 -18.88
C ASN A 15 1.12 2.97 -18.37
N PHE A 16 1.66 4.08 -17.85
CA PHE A 16 0.90 5.20 -17.31
C PHE A 16 0.62 6.32 -18.34
N LYS A 17 0.92 6.13 -19.64
CA LYS A 17 0.78 7.20 -20.64
C LYS A 17 -0.68 7.49 -20.97
N THR A 18 -0.93 8.67 -21.54
CA THR A 18 -2.25 9.09 -22.03
C THR A 18 -2.83 8.05 -22.99
N PRO A 19 -4.10 7.63 -22.82
CA PRO A 19 -4.68 6.59 -23.66
C PRO A 19 -4.97 7.11 -25.06
N GLY A 20 -4.53 6.38 -26.08
CA GLY A 20 -4.97 6.50 -27.47
C GLY A 20 -6.12 5.53 -27.81
N SER A 21 -6.35 4.50 -26.98
CA SER A 21 -7.43 3.53 -27.15
C SER A 21 -8.15 3.17 -25.83
N LYS A 22 -9.30 2.49 -25.93
CA LYS A 22 -10.05 1.99 -24.78
C LYS A 22 -9.27 0.94 -23.98
N GLU A 23 -8.53 0.08 -24.66
CA GLU A 23 -7.70 -0.96 -24.03
C GLU A 23 -6.57 -0.34 -23.20
N GLU A 24 -5.94 0.72 -23.70
CA GLU A 24 -4.95 1.48 -22.95
C GLU A 24 -5.56 2.17 -21.74
N ALA A 25 -6.77 2.73 -21.86
CA ALA A 25 -7.48 3.32 -20.73
C ALA A 25 -7.76 2.32 -19.60
N ASP A 26 -8.12 1.08 -19.94
CA ASP A 26 -8.29 0.01 -18.95
C ASP A 26 -6.95 -0.45 -18.36
N GLY A 27 -5.89 -0.49 -19.18
CA GLY A 27 -4.52 -0.72 -18.74
C GLY A 27 -4.04 0.29 -17.69
N ILE A 28 -4.36 1.57 -17.87
CA ILE A 28 -4.02 2.65 -16.93
C ILE A 28 -4.72 2.44 -15.59
N LYS A 29 -6.00 2.03 -15.59
CA LYS A 29 -6.75 1.73 -14.34
C LYS A 29 -6.06 0.61 -13.57
N LEU A 30 -5.60 -0.44 -14.26
CA LEU A 30 -4.85 -1.53 -13.63
C LEU A 30 -3.52 -1.05 -13.05
N CYS A 31 -2.76 -0.23 -13.79
CA CYS A 31 -1.51 0.37 -13.32
C CYS A 31 -1.72 1.25 -12.07
N ASN A 32 -2.75 2.11 -12.07
CA ASN A 32 -3.10 2.97 -10.94
C ASN A 32 -3.47 2.15 -9.71
N THR A 33 -4.30 1.12 -9.90
CA THR A 33 -4.72 0.23 -8.81
C THR A 33 -3.52 -0.53 -8.25
N ALA A 34 -2.62 -1.03 -9.11
CA ALA A 34 -1.40 -1.70 -8.67
C ALA A 34 -0.47 -0.74 -7.89
N LEU A 35 -0.32 0.51 -8.32
CA LEU A 35 0.44 1.53 -7.61
C LEU A 35 -0.13 1.78 -6.21
N TRP A 36 -1.44 2.00 -6.11
CA TRP A 36 -2.07 2.32 -4.82
C TRP A 36 -2.09 1.14 -3.87
N ARG A 37 -2.29 -0.10 -4.36
CA ARG A 37 -2.10 -1.31 -3.53
C ARG A 37 -0.67 -1.41 -3.01
N SER A 38 0.31 -1.08 -3.85
CA SER A 38 1.72 -1.08 -3.44
C SER A 38 1.99 0.03 -2.41
N GLY A 39 1.33 1.17 -2.54
CA GLY A 39 1.37 2.27 -1.56
C GLY A 39 0.84 1.83 -0.19
N SER A 40 -0.32 1.17 -0.14
CA SER A 40 -0.85 0.59 1.09
C SER A 40 0.14 -0.40 1.72
N LEU A 41 0.72 -1.31 0.93
CA LEU A 41 1.72 -2.25 1.44
C LEU A 41 2.93 -1.52 2.07
N LEU A 42 3.37 -0.42 1.45
CA LEU A 42 4.48 0.38 1.99
C LEU A 42 4.12 1.04 3.32
N ILE A 43 2.90 1.55 3.48
CA ILE A 43 2.41 2.05 4.78
C ILE A 43 2.54 0.95 5.83
N GLY A 44 2.04 -0.26 5.56
CA GLY A 44 2.16 -1.40 6.48
C GLY A 44 3.61 -1.69 6.88
N SER A 45 4.53 -1.67 5.91
CA SER A 45 5.96 -1.89 6.16
C SER A 45 6.58 -0.83 7.08
N VAL A 46 6.20 0.43 6.90
CA VAL A 46 6.69 1.53 7.74
C VAL A 46 6.10 1.44 9.14
N PHE A 47 4.81 1.13 9.25
CA PHE A 47 4.16 0.99 10.55
C PHE A 47 4.71 -0.19 11.36
N GLU A 48 5.01 -1.31 10.71
CA GLU A 48 5.65 -2.43 11.41
C GLU A 48 7.11 -2.13 11.82
N THR A 49 7.87 -1.40 11.01
CA THR A 49 9.28 -1.14 11.31
C THR A 49 9.49 0.02 12.29
N ALA A 50 8.73 1.11 12.13
CA ALA A 50 8.93 2.33 12.92
C ALA A 50 8.12 2.35 14.23
N PHE A 51 6.97 1.67 14.32
CA PHE A 51 6.04 1.83 15.45
C PHE A 51 5.77 0.54 16.24
N LYS A 52 6.21 -0.64 15.77
CA LYS A 52 5.91 -1.93 16.43
C LYS A 52 6.45 -2.00 17.85
N GLU A 53 7.68 -1.56 18.08
CA GLU A 53 8.32 -1.62 19.41
C GLU A 53 7.68 -0.63 20.41
N ALA A 54 7.29 0.55 19.93
CA ALA A 54 6.80 1.63 20.80
C ALA A 54 5.31 1.54 21.15
N TYR A 55 4.46 1.06 20.22
CA TYR A 55 3.00 1.17 20.38
C TYR A 55 2.23 -0.15 20.17
N ASN A 56 2.94 -1.27 20.01
CA ASN A 56 2.34 -2.58 19.75
C ASN A 56 1.29 -2.53 18.63
N VAL A 57 1.74 -2.09 17.45
CA VAL A 57 0.89 -1.93 16.27
C VAL A 57 0.56 -3.30 15.68
N LYS A 58 -0.73 -3.63 15.62
CA LYS A 58 -1.26 -4.79 14.92
C LYS A 58 -1.80 -4.36 13.56
N LEU A 59 -1.18 -4.83 12.49
CA LEU A 59 -1.65 -4.59 11.12
C LEU A 59 -2.89 -5.45 10.84
N ILE A 60 -3.92 -4.87 10.22
CA ILE A 60 -5.18 -5.57 9.93
C ILE A 60 -5.28 -5.89 8.44
N SER A 61 -5.54 -4.87 7.62
CA SER A 61 -5.61 -5.03 6.17
C SER A 61 -5.70 -3.66 5.49
N PHE A 62 -5.68 -3.65 4.17
CA PHE A 62 -6.09 -2.49 3.38
C PHE A 62 -7.22 -2.89 2.42
N PRO A 63 -8.29 -2.08 2.31
CA PRO A 63 -9.36 -2.29 1.33
C PRO A 63 -8.87 -2.10 -0.11
N ILE A 64 -9.68 -2.54 -1.06
CA ILE A 64 -9.39 -2.37 -2.49
C ILE A 64 -9.31 -0.86 -2.80
N PRO A 65 -8.22 -0.36 -3.41
CA PRO A 65 -8.07 1.06 -3.66
C PRO A 65 -9.15 1.62 -4.59
N TYR A 66 -9.71 2.77 -4.22
CA TYR A 66 -10.63 3.53 -5.06
C TYR A 66 -9.95 4.79 -5.58
N ILE A 67 -9.40 4.76 -6.79
CA ILE A 67 -8.51 5.82 -7.32
C ILE A 67 -9.13 7.25 -7.27
N LYS A 68 -10.46 7.36 -7.35
CA LYS A 68 -11.12 8.68 -7.33
C LYS A 68 -11.21 9.31 -5.93
N SER A 69 -10.98 8.55 -4.85
CA SER A 69 -10.95 9.12 -3.48
C SER A 69 -9.84 10.16 -3.32
N GLY A 70 -8.71 9.97 -4.02
CA GLY A 70 -7.51 10.78 -3.84
C GLY A 70 -6.49 10.17 -2.86
N SER A 71 -6.83 9.10 -2.15
CA SER A 71 -5.94 8.44 -1.19
C SER A 71 -6.11 6.92 -1.15
N PHE A 72 -5.04 6.20 -0.87
CA PHE A 72 -5.08 4.81 -0.45
C PHE A 72 -4.91 4.71 1.06
N VAL A 73 -5.36 3.59 1.62
CA VAL A 73 -5.48 3.42 3.07
C VAL A 73 -4.81 2.14 3.54
N TYR A 74 -4.44 2.11 4.82
CA TYR A 74 -4.05 0.91 5.54
C TYR A 74 -4.63 0.95 6.95
N ASP A 75 -5.32 -0.11 7.35
CA ASP A 75 -5.96 -0.20 8.66
C ASP A 75 -5.06 -0.97 9.63
N CYS A 76 -4.85 -0.36 10.80
CA CYS A 76 -4.05 -0.92 11.88
C CYS A 76 -4.73 -0.68 13.22
N GLN A 77 -4.47 -1.56 14.18
CA GLN A 77 -4.90 -1.42 15.55
C GLN A 77 -3.69 -1.07 16.41
N VAL A 78 -3.83 -0.05 17.25
CA VAL A 78 -2.75 0.41 18.12
C VAL A 78 -3.21 0.29 19.56
N SER A 79 -2.34 -0.23 20.43
CA SER A 79 -2.66 -0.34 21.85
C SER A 79 -2.86 1.04 22.49
N ARG A 80 -3.78 1.13 23.46
CA ARG A 80 -4.30 2.40 24.03
C ARG A 80 -3.15 3.34 24.43
N GLY A 81 -3.14 4.55 23.87
CA GLY A 81 -2.17 5.61 24.20
C GLY A 81 -1.72 6.48 23.03
N TRP A 82 -2.01 6.10 21.79
CA TRP A 82 -1.70 6.93 20.63
C TRP A 82 -2.78 8.01 20.40
N GLN A 83 -2.47 9.24 20.76
CA GLN A 83 -3.22 10.44 20.36
C GLN A 83 -2.35 11.28 19.43
N ARG A 84 -2.94 11.82 18.35
CA ARG A 84 -2.29 12.86 17.51
C ARG A 84 -1.91 14.04 18.42
N ARG A 85 -0.65 14.12 18.86
CA ARG A 85 -0.07 15.40 19.27
C ARG A 85 0.30 16.14 18.00
N ALA A 86 -0.39 17.24 17.71
CA ALA A 86 -0.11 18.12 16.58
C ALA A 86 1.40 18.45 16.45
N ALA A 87 2.12 18.52 17.57
CA ALA A 87 3.55 18.80 17.65
C ALA A 87 4.49 17.71 17.09
N ASN A 88 4.05 16.45 16.91
CA ASN A 88 4.97 15.34 16.64
C ASN A 88 5.11 14.98 15.15
N MET A 89 4.37 15.66 14.25
CA MET A 89 4.50 15.50 12.80
C MET A 89 4.92 16.79 12.09
N GLU A 90 4.85 17.95 12.74
CA GLU A 90 5.15 19.24 12.11
C GLU A 90 6.64 19.60 12.05
N SER A 91 7.54 18.92 12.76
CA SER A 91 8.96 19.35 12.75
C SER A 91 9.94 18.33 13.35
N GLN A 92 9.73 17.04 13.12
CA GLN A 92 10.89 16.17 13.02
C GLN A 92 11.07 15.89 11.53
N PRO A 93 12.21 16.26 10.89
CA PRO A 93 12.59 15.54 9.70
C PRO A 93 12.66 14.11 10.20
N ILE A 94 11.65 13.30 9.91
CA ILE A 94 11.67 11.93 10.36
C ILE A 94 12.86 11.39 9.58
N GLY A 95 13.98 11.26 10.29
CA GLY A 95 15.15 10.52 9.90
C GLY A 95 14.82 9.04 9.82
N ILE A 96 13.66 8.70 9.26
CA ILE A 96 13.53 7.56 8.37
C ILE A 96 14.54 7.91 7.28
N ALA A 97 15.78 7.47 7.51
CA ALA A 97 16.62 7.05 6.42
C ALA A 97 15.69 6.23 5.54
N TRP A 98 15.24 6.87 4.45
CA TRP A 98 14.42 6.25 3.44
C TRP A 98 15.05 4.88 3.25
N PRO A 99 14.31 3.76 3.35
CA PRO A 99 14.87 2.53 2.87
C PRO A 99 15.23 2.83 1.41
N GLN A 100 16.53 3.08 1.20
CA GLN A 100 17.16 3.21 -0.10
C GLN A 100 16.49 2.14 -0.93
N PRO A 101 15.94 2.44 -2.13
CA PRO A 101 15.17 1.48 -2.90
C PRO A 101 16.06 0.27 -3.21
N SER A 102 16.15 -0.64 -2.25
CA SER A 102 16.92 -1.85 -2.33
C SER A 102 16.06 -2.68 -3.24
N SER A 103 16.62 -2.94 -4.41
CA SER A 103 16.13 -3.78 -5.48
C SER A 103 15.81 -5.18 -4.94
N ARG A 104 14.70 -5.33 -4.22
CA ARG A 104 14.11 -6.62 -3.92
C ARG A 104 12.65 -6.51 -4.25
N ALA A 105 12.39 -6.89 -5.50
CA ALA A 105 11.10 -7.12 -6.07
C ALA A 105 10.17 -7.80 -5.07
N ALA A 106 8.92 -7.36 -5.05
CA ALA A 106 7.85 -8.10 -4.41
C ALA A 106 7.67 -9.42 -5.17
N ASN A 107 8.40 -10.45 -4.75
CA ASN A 107 8.25 -11.79 -5.28
C ASN A 107 6.91 -12.33 -4.78
N GLY A 108 5.92 -12.32 -5.67
CA GLY A 108 4.61 -12.94 -5.45
C GLY A 108 4.76 -14.45 -5.35
N GLY A 109 5.03 -14.96 -4.15
CA GLY A 109 5.09 -16.39 -3.87
C GLY A 109 3.72 -16.95 -3.52
N ARG A 110 3.49 -18.23 -3.86
CA ARG A 110 2.38 -19.01 -3.29
C ARG A 110 2.86 -19.54 -1.93
N SER A 111 2.22 -19.12 -0.84
CA SER A 111 2.52 -19.65 0.50
C SER A 111 1.24 -20.12 1.18
N ARG A 112 1.35 -21.18 1.99
CA ARG A 112 0.35 -21.46 3.04
C ARG A 112 0.44 -20.35 4.08
N LEU A 113 -0.70 -20.04 4.72
CA LEU A 113 -0.91 -18.90 5.61
C LEU A 113 0.28 -18.64 6.57
N PRO A 114 0.64 -17.36 6.83
CA PRO A 114 1.55 -17.04 7.91
C PRO A 114 0.96 -17.54 9.24
N THR A 115 1.76 -18.26 10.02
CA THR A 115 1.43 -18.78 11.36
C THR A 115 1.44 -17.70 12.46
N ASP A 116 1.61 -16.41 12.11
CA ASP A 116 1.94 -15.33 13.07
C ASP A 116 0.73 -14.61 13.70
N GLY A 117 -0.50 -15.11 13.50
CA GLY A 117 -1.69 -14.51 14.10
C GLY A 117 -2.16 -13.21 13.43
N ARG A 118 -1.64 -12.86 12.25
CA ARG A 118 -2.20 -11.79 11.42
C ARG A 118 -3.59 -12.15 10.91
N THR A 119 -4.48 -11.17 10.98
CA THR A 119 -5.86 -11.32 10.56
C THR A 119 -5.91 -11.48 9.04
N ARG A 120 -6.73 -12.43 8.54
CA ARG A 120 -6.98 -12.51 7.09
C ARG A 120 -7.65 -11.21 6.65
N PRO A 121 -7.26 -10.63 5.50
CA PRO A 121 -8.04 -9.56 4.91
C PRO A 121 -9.47 -10.05 4.65
N PRO A 122 -10.50 -9.21 4.85
CA PRO A 122 -11.92 -9.62 4.75
C PRO A 122 -12.32 -10.12 3.34
N TYR A 123 -11.54 -9.78 2.32
CA TYR A 123 -11.71 -10.27 0.94
C TYR A 123 -11.04 -11.62 0.65
N CYS A 124 -10.40 -12.24 1.65
CA CYS A 124 -9.79 -13.55 1.54
C CYS A 124 -10.77 -14.61 2.06
N SER A 125 -11.38 -15.37 1.15
CA SER A 125 -12.30 -16.45 1.54
C SER A 125 -11.61 -17.50 2.44
N PRO A 126 -12.36 -18.17 3.34
CA PRO A 126 -11.78 -19.09 4.31
C PRO A 126 -11.43 -20.48 3.75
N SER A 127 -11.42 -20.69 2.43
CA SER A 127 -11.28 -22.05 1.87
C SER A 127 -9.87 -22.65 2.12
N PRO A 128 -9.78 -23.93 2.51
CA PRO A 128 -8.53 -24.59 2.89
C PRO A 128 -7.54 -24.77 1.72
N ASP A 129 -8.06 -24.84 0.49
CA ASP A 129 -7.25 -24.98 -0.73
C ASP A 129 -6.93 -23.62 -1.41
N GLN A 130 -7.23 -22.50 -0.74
CA GLN A 130 -7.02 -21.21 -1.35
C GLN A 130 -5.54 -20.85 -1.48
N ILE A 131 -5.14 -20.63 -2.72
CA ILE A 131 -3.81 -20.11 -3.04
C ILE A 131 -3.81 -18.62 -2.72
N LEU A 132 -3.06 -18.24 -1.68
CA LEU A 132 -2.84 -16.85 -1.30
C LEU A 132 -1.63 -16.27 -2.03
N THR A 133 -1.79 -15.02 -2.47
CA THR A 133 -0.67 -14.25 -3.03
C THR A 133 -0.02 -13.46 -1.91
N VAL A 134 1.25 -13.75 -1.67
CA VAL A 134 2.05 -13.11 -0.64
C VAL A 134 3.01 -12.14 -1.28
N TYR A 135 3.12 -10.94 -0.72
CA TYR A 135 4.07 -9.92 -1.15
C TYR A 135 5.06 -9.62 -0.05
N ARG A 136 6.32 -9.41 -0.42
CA ARG A 136 7.41 -9.09 0.51
C ARG A 136 8.08 -7.78 0.11
N VAL A 137 8.28 -6.89 1.09
CA VAL A 137 9.05 -5.65 0.97
C VAL A 137 10.08 -5.63 2.09
N GLY A 138 11.35 -5.83 1.76
CA GLY A 138 12.41 -5.95 2.76
C GLY A 138 12.14 -7.14 3.71
N ASN A 139 11.93 -6.86 4.99
CA ASN A 139 11.55 -7.86 6.00
C ASN A 139 10.04 -7.92 6.24
N PHE A 140 9.28 -6.99 5.66
CA PHE A 140 7.83 -6.96 5.73
C PHE A 140 7.22 -7.94 4.73
N VAL A 141 6.22 -8.70 5.17
CA VAL A 141 5.44 -9.62 4.33
C VAL A 141 3.97 -9.28 4.52
N ASP A 142 3.15 -9.30 3.49
CA ASP A 142 1.69 -9.10 3.63
C ASP A 142 0.92 -9.83 2.53
N LEU A 143 -0.38 -9.96 2.74
CA LEU A 143 -1.33 -10.59 1.84
C LEU A 143 -2.07 -9.53 1.03
N SER A 144 -2.23 -9.74 -0.26
CA SER A 144 -3.05 -8.85 -1.08
C SER A 144 -3.67 -9.58 -2.27
N SER A 145 -4.85 -9.10 -2.69
CA SER A 145 -5.52 -9.56 -3.90
C SER A 145 -5.13 -8.69 -5.10
N GLY A 146 -4.62 -9.34 -6.16
CA GLY A 146 -4.23 -8.69 -7.40
C GLY A 146 -2.78 -8.22 -7.43
N PRO A 147 -2.32 -7.70 -8.59
CA PRO A 147 -0.92 -7.36 -8.83
C PRO A 147 -0.48 -6.07 -8.11
N MET A 148 0.83 -6.00 -7.88
CA MET A 148 1.56 -4.82 -7.41
C MET A 148 2.53 -4.30 -8.47
N ILE A 149 3.08 -3.10 -8.26
CA ILE A 149 4.14 -2.56 -9.12
C ILE A 149 5.39 -3.44 -9.05
N SER A 150 6.20 -3.43 -10.11
CA SER A 150 7.40 -4.27 -10.17
C SER A 150 8.47 -3.88 -9.15
N ARG A 151 8.65 -2.57 -8.93
CA ARG A 151 9.66 -2.02 -8.01
C ARG A 151 9.16 -0.71 -7.40
N THR A 152 9.60 -0.43 -6.17
CA THR A 152 9.29 0.82 -5.45
C THR A 152 9.83 2.06 -6.15
N GLY A 153 10.92 1.94 -6.92
CA GLY A 153 11.46 3.05 -7.72
C GLY A 153 10.56 3.55 -8.86
N LEU A 154 9.41 2.93 -9.11
CA LEU A 154 8.35 3.46 -9.99
C LEU A 154 7.48 4.51 -9.29
N ILE A 155 7.57 4.64 -7.97
CA ILE A 155 6.93 5.70 -7.20
C ILE A 155 7.81 6.94 -7.29
N GLY A 156 7.22 8.08 -7.67
CA GLY A 156 7.91 9.37 -7.78
C GLY A 156 7.74 10.24 -6.52
N ARG A 157 6.50 10.36 -6.05
CA ARG A 157 6.15 11.00 -4.78
C ARG A 157 5.29 10.07 -3.95
N PHE A 158 5.49 10.09 -2.64
CA PHE A 158 4.75 9.31 -1.67
C PHE A 158 4.74 10.09 -0.36
N ALA A 159 3.59 10.23 0.27
CA ALA A 159 3.48 10.82 1.60
C ALA A 159 2.28 10.27 2.36
N PHE A 160 2.37 10.36 3.69
CA PHE A 160 1.25 10.12 4.61
C PHE A 160 0.39 11.39 4.64
N ALA A 161 -0.90 11.24 4.39
CA ALA A 161 -1.81 12.38 4.32
C ALA A 161 -2.55 12.59 5.64
N ALA A 162 -3.17 11.54 6.18
CA ALA A 162 -3.90 11.62 7.44
C ALA A 162 -3.97 10.28 8.18
N VAL A 163 -4.38 10.35 9.45
CA VAL A 163 -4.70 9.18 10.27
C VAL A 163 -6.03 9.43 10.93
N HIS A 164 -6.98 8.53 10.72
CA HIS A 164 -8.35 8.61 11.22
C HIS A 164 -8.64 7.45 12.15
N GLN A 165 -9.35 7.70 13.25
CA GLN A 165 -9.89 6.63 14.07
C GLN A 165 -11.22 6.17 13.47
N ILE A 166 -11.35 4.87 13.22
CA ILE A 166 -12.57 4.26 12.70
C ILE A 166 -13.00 3.16 13.67
N ASP A 167 -14.30 2.95 13.81
CA ASP A 167 -14.82 1.81 14.57
C ASP A 167 -15.29 0.76 13.58
N ALA A 168 -14.71 -0.44 13.65
CA ALA A 168 -15.03 -1.57 12.79
C ALA A 168 -15.81 -2.62 13.60
N PRO A 169 -16.98 -3.08 13.14
CA PRO A 169 -17.81 -4.03 13.90
C PRO A 169 -17.06 -5.29 14.35
N ASP A 170 -16.14 -5.80 13.50
CA ASP A 170 -15.43 -7.06 13.75
C ASP A 170 -14.09 -6.88 14.50
N PHE A 171 -13.52 -5.67 14.49
CA PHE A 171 -12.17 -5.40 15.00
C PHE A 171 -12.11 -4.33 16.09
N GLY A 172 -13.25 -3.71 16.40
CA GLY A 172 -13.37 -2.56 17.29
C GLY A 172 -12.67 -1.32 16.74
N GLN A 173 -12.09 -0.52 17.64
CA GLN A 173 -11.40 0.70 17.28
C GLN A 173 -10.12 0.42 16.47
N LEU A 174 -10.10 0.88 15.23
CA LEU A 174 -8.97 0.85 14.31
C LEU A 174 -8.48 2.26 14.01
N MET A 175 -7.23 2.36 13.57
CA MET A 175 -6.66 3.53 12.96
C MET A 175 -6.46 3.27 11.47
N ARG A 176 -7.09 4.12 10.66
CA ARG A 176 -6.94 4.16 9.21
C ARG A 176 -5.90 5.20 8.84
N VAL A 177 -4.78 4.74 8.31
CA VAL A 177 -3.72 5.60 7.79
C VAL A 177 -3.99 5.84 6.31
N GLN A 178 -4.09 7.09 5.92
CA GLN A 178 -4.21 7.53 4.52
C GLN A 178 -2.86 7.97 3.98
N GLY A 179 -2.60 7.64 2.72
CA GLY A 179 -1.47 8.15 1.96
C GLY A 179 -1.83 8.38 0.50
N PHE A 180 -0.94 9.07 -0.20
CA PHE A 180 -1.03 9.24 -1.64
C PHE A 180 0.31 8.95 -2.30
N ALA A 181 0.26 8.63 -3.59
CA ALA A 181 1.45 8.36 -4.37
C ALA A 181 1.25 8.81 -5.82
N VAL A 182 2.30 9.41 -6.37
CA VAL A 182 2.38 9.81 -7.77
C VAL A 182 3.40 8.93 -8.48
N PRO A 183 3.06 8.31 -9.63
CA PRO A 183 4.03 7.56 -10.42
C PRO A 183 5.22 8.43 -10.84
N ARG A 184 6.42 7.87 -10.85
CA ARG A 184 7.64 8.53 -11.34
C ARG A 184 7.55 8.92 -12.82
N ALA A 185 6.65 8.29 -13.58
CA ALA A 185 6.38 8.62 -14.97
C ALA A 185 5.82 10.05 -15.15
N PHE A 186 5.24 10.64 -14.10
CA PHE A 186 4.72 12.00 -14.13
C PHE A 186 5.66 12.94 -13.36
N LEU A 187 6.19 13.93 -14.06
CA LEU A 187 6.88 15.04 -13.41
C LEU A 187 5.83 16.01 -12.87
N THR A 188 5.57 15.94 -11.57
CA THR A 188 4.58 16.78 -10.89
C THR A 188 5.28 17.89 -10.12
N HIS A 189 4.85 19.13 -10.35
CA HIS A 189 5.35 20.30 -9.64
C HIS A 189 4.98 20.24 -8.15
N PHE A 190 5.83 20.81 -7.27
CA PHE A 190 5.64 20.69 -5.82
C PHE A 190 4.29 21.24 -5.34
N SER A 191 3.82 22.36 -5.89
CA SER A 191 2.51 22.93 -5.52
C SER A 191 1.34 22.02 -5.89
N SER A 192 1.45 21.25 -6.98
CA SER A 192 0.45 20.25 -7.34
C SER A 192 0.50 19.05 -6.39
N VAL A 193 1.68 18.67 -5.91
CA VAL A 193 1.84 17.62 -4.90
C VAL A 193 1.18 18.03 -3.59
N GLU A 194 1.40 19.27 -3.13
CA GLU A 194 0.77 19.81 -1.92
C GLU A 194 -0.76 19.79 -2.02
N LEU A 195 -1.33 20.17 -3.16
CA LEU A 195 -2.78 20.11 -3.36
C LEU A 195 -3.33 18.67 -3.32
N LEU A 196 -2.59 17.71 -3.90
CA LEU A 196 -2.95 16.30 -3.84
C LEU A 196 -2.86 15.76 -2.42
N GLU A 197 -1.87 16.19 -1.64
CA GLU A 197 -1.72 15.86 -0.23
C GLU A 197 -2.88 16.37 0.61
N GLN A 198 -3.25 17.64 0.45
CA GLN A 198 -4.41 18.24 1.12
C GLN A 198 -5.70 17.50 0.79
N ARG A 199 -5.90 17.13 -0.49
CA ARG A 199 -7.06 16.35 -0.92
C ARG A 199 -7.06 14.93 -0.33
N ALA A 200 -5.88 14.32 -0.20
CA ALA A 200 -5.74 12.97 0.31
C ALA A 200 -5.97 12.87 1.84
N ALA A 201 -5.86 13.99 2.55
CA ALA A 201 -6.02 14.07 4.00
C ALA A 201 -7.49 14.16 4.48
N VAL A 202 -8.44 14.27 3.54
CA VAL A 202 -9.89 14.29 3.80
C VAL A 202 -10.41 12.87 4.02
#